data_AF-A0A6B3C977-F1
#
_entry.id   AF-A0A6B3C977-F1
#
_cell.length_a   1.000
_cell.length_b   1.000
_cell.length_c   1.000
_cell.angle_alpha   90.00
_cell.angle_beta   90.00
_cell.angle_gamma   90.00
#
_symmetry.space_group_name_H-M   'P 1'
#
loop_
_entity.id
_entity.type
_entity.pdbx_description
1 polymer ?
#
loop_
_entity_poly.entity_id
_entity_poly.type
_entity_poly.pdbx_seq_one_letter_code
_entity_poly.pdbx_strand_id
1 'polypeptide(L)'
;SDAAGETAAAMASASIVFKTADPAYSATLLTHAKQLYTFADTYRGNYSDCVTDAQAFYKSWSGYQDELVWGAYWLYKATGDAMYLAKAEAEYDKLSNQNQTNLKSYKWTVAWDDKSYAAYALLAMETGKQKYVDDANRWLDYWT
;
A
#
# COMPACT_ATOMS: atom_id res chain seq x y z
N SER A 1 10.54 5.21 -2.41
CA SER A 1 9.76 4.00 -2.66
C SER A 1 8.32 4.25 -2.32
N ASP A 2 8.02 4.57 -1.07
CA ASP A 2 6.85 5.31 -0.60
C ASP A 2 6.12 6.14 -1.70
N ALA A 3 6.67 7.29 -2.12
CA ALA A 3 5.98 8.19 -3.05
C ALA A 3 5.67 7.55 -4.42
N ALA A 4 6.57 6.70 -4.93
CA ALA A 4 6.37 5.99 -6.18
C ALA A 4 5.35 4.84 -6.04
N GLY A 5 5.35 4.13 -4.92
CA GLY A 5 4.40 3.07 -4.58
C GLY A 5 3.00 3.63 -4.39
N GLU A 6 2.87 4.78 -3.73
CA GLU A 6 1.59 5.50 -3.60
C GLU A 6 1.07 5.96 -4.96
N THR A 7 1.94 6.56 -5.78
CA THR A 7 1.53 7.00 -7.13
C THR A 7 1.11 5.81 -7.99
N ALA A 8 1.79 4.67 -7.86
CA ALA A 8 1.38 3.43 -8.52
C ALA A 8 0.00 2.96 -8.06
N ALA A 9 -0.27 2.98 -6.75
CA ALA A 9 -1.59 2.64 -6.19
C ALA A 9 -2.70 3.58 -6.70
N ALA A 10 -2.43 4.88 -6.73
CA ALA A 10 -3.36 5.89 -7.23
C ALA A 10 -3.70 5.65 -8.72
N MET A 11 -2.69 5.41 -9.57
CA MET A 11 -2.93 5.15 -10.99
C MET A 11 -3.61 3.80 -11.23
N ALA A 12 -3.25 2.76 -10.47
CA ALA A 12 -3.88 1.44 -10.56
C ALA A 12 -5.36 1.51 -10.16
N SER A 13 -5.68 2.11 -9.02
CA SER A 13 -7.07 2.28 -8.57
C SER A 13 -7.90 3.14 -9.53
N ALA A 14 -7.34 4.25 -10.02
CA ALA A 14 -8.00 5.08 -11.03
C ALA A 14 -8.25 4.32 -12.35
N SER A 15 -7.33 3.46 -12.78
CA SER A 15 -7.53 2.64 -13.99
C SER A 15 -8.78 1.75 -13.90
N ILE A 16 -9.12 1.26 -12.71
CA ILE A 16 -10.34 0.47 -12.49
C ILE A 16 -11.58 1.33 -12.75
N VAL A 17 -11.58 2.57 -12.24
CA VAL A 17 -12.70 3.51 -12.38
C VAL A 17 -12.91 3.92 -13.85
N PHE A 18 -11.82 4.19 -14.58
CA PHE A 18 -11.88 4.60 -15.98
C PHE A 18 -12.06 3.44 -16.98
N LYS A 19 -12.01 2.18 -16.52
CA LYS A 19 -11.98 0.99 -17.38
C LYS A 19 -13.07 0.96 -18.46
N THR A 20 -14.28 1.43 -18.16
CA THR A 20 -15.42 1.46 -19.10
C THR A 20 -15.63 2.83 -19.74
N ALA A 21 -15.41 3.91 -19.01
CA ALA A 21 -15.65 5.28 -19.48
C ALA A 21 -14.57 5.76 -20.46
N ASP A 22 -13.30 5.39 -20.22
CA ASP A 22 -12.17 5.68 -21.10
C ASP A 22 -11.12 4.53 -21.04
N PRO A 23 -11.32 3.47 -21.84
CA PRO A 23 -10.43 2.31 -21.84
C PRO A 23 -8.98 2.64 -22.24
N ALA A 24 -8.78 3.63 -23.10
CA ALA A 24 -7.45 4.05 -23.54
C ALA A 24 -6.69 4.73 -22.39
N TYR A 25 -7.34 5.66 -21.69
CA TYR A 25 -6.75 6.29 -20.51
C TYR A 25 -6.53 5.30 -19.37
N SER A 26 -7.48 4.40 -19.13
CA SER A 26 -7.32 3.28 -18.19
C SER A 26 -6.05 2.47 -18.48
N ALA A 27 -5.79 2.13 -19.74
CA ALA A 27 -4.58 1.39 -20.12
C ALA A 27 -3.29 2.18 -19.89
N THR A 28 -3.31 3.49 -20.17
CA THR A 28 -2.19 4.40 -19.89
C THR A 28 -1.88 4.47 -18.39
N LEU A 29 -2.91 4.66 -17.55
CA LEU A 29 -2.78 4.66 -16.09
C LEU A 29 -2.17 3.36 -15.58
N LEU A 30 -2.71 2.22 -16.02
CA LEU A 30 -2.23 0.92 -15.57
C LEU A 30 -0.78 0.64 -16.01
N THR A 31 -0.39 1.10 -17.19
CA THR A 31 0.99 0.98 -17.69
C THR A 31 1.95 1.71 -16.76
N HIS A 32 1.65 2.98 -16.43
CA HIS A 32 2.49 3.76 -15.52
C HIS A 32 2.48 3.22 -14.10
N ALA A 33 1.34 2.73 -13.60
CA ALA A 33 1.26 2.09 -12.30
C ALA A 33 2.25 0.93 -12.15
N LYS A 34 2.33 0.05 -13.15
CA LYS A 34 3.28 -1.08 -13.17
C LYS A 34 4.74 -0.62 -13.18
N GLN A 35 5.05 0.41 -13.97
CA GLN A 35 6.40 0.98 -14.07
C GLN A 35 6.84 1.61 -12.74
N LEU A 36 5.98 2.43 -12.14
CA LEU A 36 6.24 3.10 -10.87
C LEU A 36 6.38 2.11 -9.72
N TYR A 37 5.53 1.08 -9.66
CA TYR A 37 5.66 0.04 -8.65
C TYR A 37 6.96 -0.75 -8.80
N THR A 38 7.31 -1.12 -10.04
CA THR A 38 8.59 -1.78 -10.33
C THR A 38 9.76 -0.94 -9.87
N PHE A 39 9.74 0.37 -10.15
CA PHE A 39 10.75 1.30 -9.69
C PHE A 39 10.82 1.35 -8.16
N ALA A 40 9.68 1.49 -7.49
CA ALA A 40 9.58 1.56 -6.03
C ALA A 40 10.12 0.31 -5.32
N ASP A 41 9.82 -0.88 -5.86
CA ASP A 41 10.22 -2.18 -5.29
C ASP A 41 11.68 -2.53 -5.58
N THR A 42 12.20 -2.12 -6.75
CA THR A 42 13.59 -2.38 -7.17
C THR A 42 14.57 -1.47 -6.46
N TYR A 43 14.26 -0.18 -6.34
CA TYR A 43 15.15 0.84 -5.75
C TYR A 43 14.57 1.33 -4.43
N ARG A 44 14.84 0.58 -3.37
CA ARG A 44 14.22 0.79 -2.06
C ARG A 44 14.86 1.96 -1.28
N GLY A 45 14.03 2.90 -0.84
CA GLY A 45 14.43 4.03 0.01
C GLY A 45 13.27 5.00 0.25
N ASN A 46 13.40 5.89 1.24
CA ASN A 46 12.37 6.90 1.53
C ASN A 46 12.54 8.10 0.60
N TYR A 47 11.46 8.63 0.02
CA TYR A 47 11.57 9.76 -0.92
C TYR A 47 12.13 11.02 -0.23
N SER A 48 11.82 11.22 1.05
CA SER A 48 12.21 12.40 1.81
C SER A 48 13.71 12.45 2.09
N ASP A 49 14.43 11.35 1.90
CA ASP A 49 15.91 11.33 1.96
C ASP A 49 16.53 11.91 0.68
N CYS A 50 15.80 11.89 -0.44
CA CYS A 50 16.23 12.45 -1.72
C CYS A 50 15.68 13.86 -1.97
N VAL A 51 14.43 14.13 -1.58
CA VAL A 51 13.79 15.45 -1.68
C VAL A 51 13.71 16.05 -0.29
N THR A 52 14.84 16.58 0.19
CA THR A 52 15.02 16.97 1.60
C THR A 52 14.11 18.10 2.05
N ASP A 53 13.69 18.99 1.15
CA ASP A 53 12.77 20.08 1.46
C ASP A 53 11.41 19.57 1.96
N ALA A 54 11.01 18.37 1.52
CA ALA A 54 9.76 17.75 1.95
C ALA A 54 9.81 17.24 3.40
N GLN A 55 11.00 17.08 4.00
CA GLN A 55 11.14 16.58 5.37
C GLN A 55 10.46 17.47 6.42
N ALA A 56 10.33 18.78 6.15
CA ALA A 56 9.65 19.71 7.05
C ALA A 56 8.12 19.67 6.95
N PHE A 57 7.56 18.95 5.96
CA PHE A 57 6.13 18.96 5.64
C PHE A 57 5.54 17.56 5.60
N TYR A 58 6.04 16.72 4.69
CA TYR A 58 5.52 15.39 4.38
C TYR A 58 6.64 14.33 4.45
N LYS A 59 7.42 14.34 5.53
CA LYS A 59 8.46 13.33 5.74
C LYS A 59 7.88 11.91 5.81
N SER A 60 8.48 10.95 5.13
CA SER A 60 8.12 9.53 5.32
C SER A 60 8.54 9.09 6.74
N TRP A 61 7.57 8.92 7.62
CA TRP A 61 7.77 8.50 9.02
C TRP A 61 7.59 6.99 9.18
N SER A 62 6.60 6.41 8.52
CA SER A 62 6.32 4.97 8.45
C SER A 62 7.36 4.18 7.63
N GLY A 63 8.06 4.87 6.72
CA GLY A 63 8.91 4.25 5.71
C GLY A 63 8.18 4.05 4.39
N TYR A 64 8.44 2.92 3.72
CA TYR A 64 7.83 2.58 2.43
C TYR A 64 7.16 1.20 2.41
N GLN A 65 7.26 0.46 3.52
CA GLN A 65 6.92 -0.95 3.54
C GLN A 65 5.41 -1.15 3.36
N ASP A 66 4.62 -0.23 3.89
CA ASP A 66 3.17 -0.16 3.73
C ASP A 66 2.77 0.28 2.31
N GLU A 67 3.46 1.21 1.66
CA GLU A 67 3.20 1.51 0.24
C GLU A 67 3.52 0.34 -0.69
N LEU A 68 4.49 -0.53 -0.35
CA LEU A 68 4.75 -1.73 -1.14
C LEU A 68 3.59 -2.73 -1.06
N VAL A 69 2.91 -2.84 0.08
CA VAL A 69 1.70 -3.66 0.24
C VAL A 69 0.53 -3.02 -0.49
N TRP A 70 0.33 -1.73 -0.25
CA TRP A 70 -0.75 -0.92 -0.83
C TRP A 70 -0.71 -0.91 -2.36
N GLY A 71 0.43 -0.59 -2.94
CA GLY A 71 0.64 -0.57 -4.39
C GLY A 71 0.45 -1.94 -5.03
N ALA A 72 0.94 -3.02 -4.39
CA ALA A 72 0.74 -4.37 -4.87
C ALA A 72 -0.75 -4.75 -4.85
N TYR A 73 -1.46 -4.48 -3.76
CA TYR A 73 -2.89 -4.76 -3.67
C TYR A 73 -3.68 -4.06 -4.78
N TRP A 74 -3.43 -2.76 -5.02
CA TRP A 74 -4.14 -2.04 -6.07
C TRP A 74 -3.79 -2.50 -7.49
N LEU A 75 -2.53 -2.88 -7.75
CA LEU A 75 -2.16 -3.52 -9.01
C LEU A 75 -2.84 -4.87 -9.19
N TYR A 76 -2.97 -5.67 -8.12
CA TYR A 76 -3.76 -6.88 -8.15
C TYR A 76 -5.22 -6.59 -8.53
N LYS A 77 -5.87 -5.61 -7.88
CA LYS A 77 -7.26 -5.26 -8.22
C LYS A 77 -7.43 -4.78 -9.66
N ALA A 78 -6.45 -4.05 -10.19
CA ALA A 78 -6.51 -3.51 -11.55
C ALA A 78 -6.24 -4.57 -12.63
N THR A 79 -5.40 -5.56 -12.34
CA THR A 79 -4.93 -6.54 -13.34
C THR A 79 -5.56 -7.93 -13.22
N GLY A 80 -5.97 -8.33 -12.01
CA GLY A 80 -6.31 -9.71 -11.67
C GLY A 80 -5.10 -10.65 -11.56
N ASP A 81 -3.87 -10.13 -11.66
CA ASP A 81 -2.66 -10.95 -11.63
C ASP A 81 -2.31 -11.34 -10.19
N ALA A 82 -2.41 -12.65 -9.90
CA ALA A 82 -2.16 -13.23 -8.59
C ALA A 82 -0.74 -12.98 -8.07
N MET A 83 0.24 -12.68 -8.93
CA MET A 83 1.59 -12.33 -8.51
C MET A 83 1.60 -11.06 -7.64
N TYR A 84 0.74 -10.09 -7.93
CA TYR A 84 0.63 -8.88 -7.12
C TYR A 84 -0.04 -9.14 -5.77
N LEU A 85 -1.04 -10.03 -5.70
CA LEU A 85 -1.61 -10.42 -4.42
C LEU A 85 -0.56 -11.13 -3.55
N ALA A 86 0.16 -12.10 -4.12
CA ALA A 86 1.25 -12.79 -3.43
C ALA A 86 2.34 -11.82 -2.94
N LYS A 87 2.66 -10.80 -3.75
CA LYS A 87 3.58 -9.72 -3.38
C LYS A 87 3.05 -8.90 -2.20
N ALA A 88 1.78 -8.49 -2.24
CA ALA A 88 1.15 -7.76 -1.15
C ALA A 88 1.20 -8.56 0.17
N GLU A 89 0.85 -9.85 0.13
CA GLU A 89 0.90 -10.71 1.30
C GLU A 89 2.32 -10.92 1.85
N ALA A 90 3.33 -11.03 0.99
CA ALA A 90 4.73 -11.18 1.39
C ALA A 90 5.34 -9.90 1.98
N GLU A 91 4.98 -8.74 1.45
CA GLU A 91 5.41 -7.45 2.00
C GLU A 91 4.62 -7.10 3.28
N TYR A 92 3.39 -7.61 3.46
CA TYR A 92 2.59 -7.42 4.66
C TYR A 92 3.29 -7.93 5.92
N ASP A 93 3.92 -9.10 5.82
CA ASP A 93 4.57 -9.73 6.98
C ASP A 93 5.71 -8.84 7.52
N LYS A 94 6.25 -7.93 6.71
CA LYS A 94 7.30 -6.97 7.06
C LYS A 94 6.78 -5.63 7.60
N LEU A 95 5.46 -5.41 7.65
CA LEU A 95 4.88 -4.20 8.23
C LEU A 95 5.32 -4.02 9.69
N SER A 96 5.39 -2.76 10.12
CA SER A 96 5.78 -2.38 11.48
C SER A 96 4.91 -3.03 12.56
N ASN A 97 5.56 -3.41 13.66
CA ASN A 97 4.89 -3.92 14.85
C ASN A 97 4.72 -2.80 15.89
N GLN A 98 3.74 -2.95 16.77
CA GLN A 98 3.54 -2.05 17.89
C GLN A 98 4.65 -2.24 18.93
N ASN A 99 5.51 -1.23 19.08
CA ASN A 99 6.61 -1.22 20.05
C ASN A 99 7.45 -2.52 19.99
N GLN A 100 7.68 -3.17 21.12
CA GLN A 100 8.46 -4.42 21.22
C GLN A 100 7.58 -5.69 21.16
N THR A 101 6.37 -5.60 20.59
CA THR A 101 5.47 -6.74 20.44
C THR A 101 5.60 -7.40 19.06
N ASN A 102 4.95 -8.53 18.88
CA ASN A 102 4.75 -9.18 17.57
C ASN A 102 3.41 -8.81 16.91
N LEU A 103 2.67 -7.85 17.48
CA LEU A 103 1.39 -7.39 16.94
C LEU A 103 1.66 -6.26 15.95
N LYS A 104 0.98 -6.27 14.80
CA LYS A 104 1.03 -5.15 13.85
C LYS A 104 0.52 -3.86 14.52
N SER A 105 1.09 -2.72 14.13
CA SER A 105 0.72 -1.40 14.66
C SER A 105 -0.80 -1.20 14.63
N TYR A 106 -1.39 -0.75 15.74
CA TYR A 106 -2.85 -0.64 15.86
C TYR A 106 -3.33 0.63 16.59
N LYS A 107 -2.39 1.46 17.09
CA LYS A 107 -2.69 2.66 17.88
C LYS A 107 -2.70 3.97 17.09
N TRP A 108 -2.54 3.89 15.78
CA TRP A 108 -2.70 5.01 14.85
C TRP A 108 -3.78 4.69 13.82
N THR A 109 -3.81 5.37 12.68
CA THR A 109 -4.83 5.17 11.65
C THR A 109 -4.26 5.40 10.24
N VAL A 110 -5.04 5.00 9.23
CA VAL A 110 -4.70 5.26 7.82
C VAL A 110 -4.59 6.76 7.57
N ALA A 111 -3.48 7.16 6.96
CA ALA A 111 -3.22 8.54 6.57
C ALA A 111 -2.37 8.56 5.28
N TRP A 112 -1.91 9.75 4.89
CA TRP A 112 -1.00 9.90 3.76
C TRP A 112 0.38 9.23 4.01
N ASP A 113 0.74 8.94 5.26
CA ASP A 113 2.04 8.36 5.63
C ASP A 113 1.97 6.85 5.89
N ASP A 114 0.92 6.33 6.54
CA ASP A 114 0.84 4.91 6.92
C ASP A 114 -0.43 4.25 6.38
N LYS A 115 -0.26 3.25 5.50
CA LYS A 115 -1.32 2.50 4.81
C LYS A 115 -1.52 1.12 5.40
N SER A 116 -0.77 0.75 6.44
CA SER A 116 -0.84 -0.56 7.09
C SER A 116 -2.28 -0.90 7.48
N TYR A 117 -2.96 0.05 8.12
CA TYR A 117 -4.34 -0.11 8.60
C TYR A 117 -5.35 -0.45 7.50
N ALA A 118 -5.21 0.21 6.34
CA ALA A 118 -6.03 -0.09 5.18
C ALA A 118 -5.69 -1.47 4.61
N ALA A 119 -4.41 -1.85 4.58
CA ALA A 119 -3.99 -3.17 4.14
C ALA A 119 -4.56 -4.30 5.01
N TYR A 120 -4.75 -4.09 6.33
CA TYR A 120 -5.39 -5.06 7.21
C TYR A 120 -6.80 -5.39 6.71
N ALA A 121 -7.62 -4.36 6.54
CA ALA A 121 -9.01 -4.52 6.09
C ALA A 121 -9.11 -5.05 4.65
N LEU A 122 -8.29 -4.51 3.73
CA LEU A 122 -8.34 -4.89 2.32
C LEU A 122 -7.94 -6.36 2.11
N LEU A 123 -6.85 -6.82 2.73
CA LEU A 123 -6.44 -8.22 2.62
C LEU A 123 -7.35 -9.16 3.40
N ALA A 124 -7.96 -8.71 4.50
CA ALA A 124 -9.01 -9.46 5.19
C ALA A 124 -10.23 -9.68 4.28
N MET A 125 -10.73 -8.62 3.64
CA MET A 125 -11.86 -8.71 2.70
C MET A 125 -11.53 -9.55 1.47
N GLU A 126 -10.30 -9.47 0.96
CA GLU A 126 -9.89 -10.18 -0.25
C GLU A 126 -9.67 -11.68 -0.02
N THR A 127 -9.08 -12.04 1.13
CA THR A 127 -8.59 -13.41 1.38
C THR A 127 -9.34 -14.16 2.46
N GLY A 128 -10.04 -13.46 3.36
CA GLY A 128 -10.65 -14.05 4.56
C GLY A 128 -9.66 -14.64 5.57
N LYS A 129 -8.34 -14.45 5.40
CA LYS A 129 -7.33 -15.05 6.29
C LYS A 129 -7.38 -14.39 7.67
N GLN A 130 -7.46 -15.22 8.71
CA GLN A 130 -7.63 -14.78 10.10
C GLN A 130 -6.55 -13.78 10.55
N LYS A 131 -5.30 -13.91 10.09
CA LYS A 131 -4.21 -12.98 10.46
C LYS A 131 -4.55 -11.52 10.13
N TYR A 132 -5.19 -11.27 8.99
CA TYR A 132 -5.60 -9.92 8.57
C TYR A 132 -6.83 -9.44 9.34
N VAL A 133 -7.78 -10.35 9.59
CA VAL A 133 -8.98 -10.07 10.39
C VAL A 133 -8.60 -9.67 11.81
N ASP A 134 -7.67 -10.38 12.44
CA ASP A 134 -7.20 -10.09 13.80
C ASP A 134 -6.51 -8.73 13.89
N ASP A 135 -5.70 -8.37 12.89
CA ASP A 135 -5.04 -7.06 12.84
C ASP A 135 -6.03 -5.93 12.59
N ALA A 136 -7.00 -6.12 11.69
CA ALA A 136 -8.07 -5.16 11.42
C ALA A 136 -8.95 -4.95 12.65
N ASN A 137 -9.38 -6.03 13.32
CA ASN A 137 -10.18 -5.95 14.53
C ASN A 137 -9.42 -5.22 15.64
N ARG A 138 -8.16 -5.59 15.91
CA ARG A 138 -7.36 -4.93 16.96
C ARG A 138 -7.20 -3.44 16.73
N TRP A 139 -7.02 -3.02 15.48
CA TRP A 139 -6.99 -1.61 15.12
C TRP A 139 -8.34 -0.95 15.39
N LEU A 140 -9.43 -1.46 14.84
CA LEU A 140 -10.74 -0.84 14.98
C LEU A 140 -11.23 -0.82 16.44
N ASP A 141 -11.01 -1.89 17.20
CA ASP A 141 -11.36 -2.02 18.61
C ASP A 141 -10.60 -1.01 19.51
N TYR A 142 -9.40 -0.58 19.11
CA TYR A 142 -8.67 0.46 19.85
C TYR A 142 -9.35 1.84 19.74
N TRP A 143 -10.12 2.07 18.67
CA TRP A 143 -10.77 3.35 18.38
C TRP A 143 -12.25 3.40 18.80
N THR A 144 -12.79 2.33 19.39
CA THR A 144 -14.17 2.23 19.92
C THR A 144 -14.19 2.22 21.44
#